data_AF-A0A2G8JTD2-F1
#
_entry.id   AF-A0A2G8JTD2-F1
#
_cell.length_a   1.000
_cell.length_b   1.000
_cell.length_c   1.000
_cell.angle_alpha   90.00
_cell.angle_beta   90.00
_cell.angle_gamma   90.00
#
_symmetry.space_group_name_H-M   'P 1'
#
loop_
_entity.id
_entity.type
_entity.pdbx_description
1 polymer ?
#
loop_
_entity_poly.entity_id
_entity_poly.type
_entity_poly.pdbx_seq_one_letter_code
_entity_poly.pdbx_strand_id
1 'polypeptide(L)'
;LAREFCKDANLGLEEELVKIQCIIQDAGSNIATPKSLAAPNQLRVTQFDGSIVQELETWIDSYTSDLPPLKNFILPGGGKSSACLHISRSICRRAERS
;
A
#
# COMPACT_ATOMS: atom_id res chain seq x y z
N LEU A 1 -1.30 6.36 11.23
CA LEU A 1 -2.67 6.86 11.47
C LEU A 1 -3.73 5.82 11.08
N ALA A 2 -3.91 5.49 9.80
CA ALA A 2 -4.92 4.50 9.37
C ALA A 2 -4.81 3.17 10.13
N ARG A 3 -3.57 2.65 10.32
CA ARG A 3 -3.30 1.45 11.13
C ARG A 3 -3.86 1.52 12.55
N GLU A 4 -3.68 2.64 13.25
CA GLU A 4 -4.19 2.79 14.63
C GLU A 4 -5.73 2.73 14.65
N PHE A 5 -6.39 3.37 13.68
CA PHE A 5 -7.85 3.28 13.58
C PHE A 5 -8.35 1.90 13.13
N CYS A 6 -7.60 1.18 12.29
CA CYS A 6 -7.93 -0.21 11.94
C CYS A 6 -7.80 -1.13 13.16
N LYS A 7 -6.79 -0.88 14.02
CA LYS A 7 -6.60 -1.58 15.28
C LYS A 7 -7.74 -1.31 16.26
N ASP A 8 -8.11 -0.05 16.44
CA ASP A 8 -9.25 0.32 17.30
C ASP A 8 -10.56 -0.31 16.82
N ALA A 9 -10.71 -0.51 15.51
CA ALA A 9 -11.87 -1.15 14.89
C ALA A 9 -11.76 -2.69 14.80
N ASN A 10 -10.67 -3.28 15.32
CA ASN A 10 -10.39 -4.71 15.32
C ASN A 10 -10.52 -5.38 13.93
N LEU A 11 -9.95 -4.73 12.91
CA LEU A 11 -10.03 -5.20 11.52
C LEU A 11 -8.97 -6.24 11.14
N GLY A 12 -7.92 -6.43 11.95
CA GLY A 12 -6.86 -7.42 11.68
C GLY A 12 -5.93 -7.06 10.52
N LEU A 13 -5.86 -5.79 10.12
CA LEU A 13 -5.06 -5.29 8.99
C LEU A 13 -3.66 -4.78 9.40
N GLU A 14 -3.30 -4.88 10.68
CA GLU A 14 -2.14 -4.19 11.24
C GLU A 14 -0.83 -4.68 10.66
N GLU A 15 -0.67 -5.99 10.51
CA GLU A 15 0.54 -6.61 9.98
C GLU A 15 0.76 -6.27 8.52
N GLU A 16 -0.29 -6.35 7.71
CA GLU A 16 -0.25 -5.98 6.29
C GLU A 16 0.04 -4.50 6.10
N LEU A 17 -0.59 -3.63 6.90
CA LEU A 17 -0.31 -2.19 6.85
C LEU A 17 1.12 -1.86 7.25
N VAL A 18 1.71 -2.57 8.23
CA VAL A 18 3.14 -2.45 8.55
C VAL A 18 4.00 -2.91 7.38
N LYS A 19 3.65 -4.04 6.77
CA LYS A 19 4.39 -4.55 5.62
C LYS A 19 4.35 -3.58 4.42
N ILE A 20 3.19 -2.99 4.14
CA ILE A 20 3.03 -1.93 3.13
C ILE A 20 3.90 -0.72 3.46
N GLN A 21 4.01 -0.32 4.74
CA GLN A 21 4.90 0.78 5.14
C GLN A 21 6.37 0.47 4.84
N CYS A 22 6.83 -0.75 5.12
CA CYS A 22 8.19 -1.19 4.77
C CYS A 22 8.41 -1.17 3.25
N ILE A 23 7.46 -1.70 2.48
CA ILE A 23 7.50 -1.70 1.01
C ILE A 23 7.62 -0.26 0.46
N ILE A 24 6.88 0.69 1.02
CA ILE A 24 6.95 2.10 0.60
C ILE A 24 8.34 2.70 0.88
N GLN A 25 8.98 2.32 1.99
CA GLN A 25 10.35 2.75 2.30
C GLN A 25 11.37 2.18 1.30
N ASP A 26 11.20 0.93 0.90
CA ASP A 26 12.06 0.29 -0.10
C ASP A 26 11.85 0.91 -1.49
N ALA A 27 10.59 1.17 -1.86
CA ALA A 27 10.25 1.87 -3.11
C ALA A 27 10.86 3.27 -3.14
N GLY A 28 10.79 4.02 -2.04
CA GLY A 28 11.43 5.32 -1.92
C GLY A 28 12.95 5.25 -2.10
N SER A 29 13.59 4.22 -1.53
CA SER A 29 15.03 3.99 -1.67
C SER A 29 15.42 3.67 -3.12
N ASN A 30 14.60 2.89 -3.84
CA ASN A 30 14.77 2.62 -5.27
C ASN A 30 14.63 3.89 -6.12
N ILE A 31 13.56 4.67 -5.89
CA ILE A 31 13.28 5.92 -6.63
C ILE A 31 14.41 6.94 -6.43
N ALA A 32 14.96 7.04 -5.22
CA ALA A 32 16.06 7.94 -4.89
C ALA A 32 17.43 7.50 -5.47
N THR A 33 17.52 6.32 -6.10
CA THR A 33 18.78 5.75 -6.62
C THR A 33 18.77 5.68 -8.15
N PRO A 34 19.12 6.78 -8.85
CA PRO A 34 19.08 6.83 -10.30
C PRO A 34 20.10 5.88 -10.95
N LYS A 35 19.62 5.04 -11.88
CA LYS A 35 20.43 3.99 -12.52
C LYS A 35 21.66 4.49 -13.28
N SER A 36 21.62 5.72 -13.76
CA SER A 36 22.71 6.35 -14.52
C SER A 36 23.88 6.84 -13.65
N LEU A 37 23.66 7.04 -12.35
CA LEU A 37 24.64 7.65 -11.44
C LEU A 37 25.04 6.73 -10.28
N ALA A 38 24.23 5.71 -9.98
CA ALA A 38 24.43 4.85 -8.83
C ALA A 38 25.57 3.85 -9.03
N ALA A 39 26.37 3.66 -7.97
CA ALA A 39 27.39 2.62 -7.93
C ALA A 39 26.76 1.22 -7.94
N PRO A 40 27.46 0.17 -8.42
CA PRO A 40 26.92 -1.19 -8.49
C PRO A 40 26.37 -1.72 -7.16
N ASN A 41 27.00 -1.38 -6.04
CA ASN A 41 26.50 -1.81 -4.73
C ASN A 41 25.19 -1.10 -4.34
N GLN A 42 25.03 0.18 -4.67
CA GLN A 42 23.79 0.92 -4.42
C GLN A 42 22.65 0.31 -5.25
N LEU A 43 22.91 0.05 -6.54
CA LEU A 43 21.95 -0.61 -7.42
C LEU A 43 21.49 -1.98 -6.91
N ARG A 44 22.39 -2.73 -6.26
CA ARG A 44 22.08 -4.06 -5.70
C ARG A 44 21.20 -3.97 -4.46
N VAL A 45 21.47 -3.03 -3.56
CA VAL A 45 20.72 -2.92 -2.28
C VAL A 45 19.37 -2.22 -2.44
N THR A 46 19.21 -1.39 -3.47
CA THR A 46 17.94 -0.70 -3.75
C THR A 46 17.13 -1.40 -4.84
N GLN A 47 17.40 -2.66 -5.16
CA GLN A 47 16.54 -3.41 -6.08
C GLN A 47 15.14 -3.53 -5.49
N PHE A 48 14.14 -3.40 -6.35
CA PHE A 48 12.75 -3.53 -5.99
C PHE A 48 12.14 -4.66 -6.81
N ASP A 49 11.73 -5.72 -6.12
CA ASP A 49 11.23 -6.95 -6.74
C ASP A 49 9.72 -6.88 -7.01
N GLY A 50 9.27 -7.52 -8.09
CA GLY A 50 7.87 -7.62 -8.48
C GLY A 50 7.05 -8.60 -7.64
N SER A 51 7.69 -9.47 -6.83
CA SER A 51 6.97 -10.42 -5.96
C SER A 51 5.98 -9.75 -5.00
N ILE A 52 6.28 -8.52 -4.58
CA ILE A 52 5.40 -7.71 -3.74
C ILE A 52 4.05 -7.45 -4.43
N VAL A 53 4.04 -7.25 -5.75
CA VAL A 53 2.81 -7.02 -6.50
C VAL A 53 1.91 -8.25 -6.44
N GLN A 54 2.48 -9.44 -6.63
CA GLN A 54 1.73 -10.70 -6.56
C GLN A 54 1.12 -10.95 -5.18
N GLU A 55 1.84 -10.57 -4.12
CA GLU A 55 1.34 -10.66 -2.76
C GLU A 55 0.17 -9.70 -2.52
N LEU A 56 0.29 -8.44 -2.96
CA LEU A 56 -0.80 -7.47 -2.86
C LEU A 56 -2.05 -7.91 -3.64
N GLU A 57 -1.87 -8.50 -4.82
CA GLU A 57 -2.97 -9.09 -5.60
C GLU A 57 -3.67 -10.22 -4.83
N THR A 58 -2.91 -11.09 -4.15
CA THR A 58 -3.47 -12.16 -3.33
C THR A 58 -4.31 -11.62 -2.17
N TRP A 59 -3.85 -10.56 -1.51
CA TRP A 59 -4.63 -9.91 -0.45
C TRP A 59 -5.89 -9.23 -1.01
N ILE A 60 -5.80 -8.56 -2.16
CA ILE A 60 -6.96 -7.94 -2.82
C ILE A 60 -8.03 -8.99 -3.12
N ASP A 61 -7.65 -10.14 -3.68
CA ASP A 61 -8.57 -11.23 -4.00
C ASP A 61 -9.23 -11.78 -2.72
N SER A 62 -8.45 -11.99 -1.65
CA SER A 62 -8.96 -12.44 -0.35
C SER A 62 -9.94 -11.47 0.28
N TYR A 63 -9.74 -10.15 0.14
CA TYR A 63 -10.67 -9.16 0.67
C TYR A 63 -11.90 -8.95 -0.20
N THR A 64 -11.76 -9.15 -1.51
CA THR A 64 -12.85 -8.94 -2.46
C THR A 64 -13.82 -10.11 -2.47
N SER A 65 -13.37 -11.35 -2.17
CA SER A 65 -14.22 -12.54 -2.15
C SER A 65 -15.43 -12.42 -1.22
N ASP A 66 -15.28 -11.65 -0.13
CA ASP A 66 -16.29 -11.51 0.92
C ASP A 66 -17.24 -10.33 0.67
N LEU A 67 -17.01 -9.56 -0.40
CA LEU A 67 -17.77 -8.34 -0.70
C LEU A 67 -18.84 -8.58 -1.77
N PRO A 68 -20.03 -7.98 -1.63
CA PRO A 68 -21.02 -8.01 -2.68
C PRO A 68 -20.53 -7.24 -3.92
N PRO A 69 -21.02 -7.58 -5.13
CA PRO A 69 -20.65 -6.86 -6.35
C PRO A 69 -20.93 -5.37 -6.23
N LEU A 70 -19.91 -4.55 -6.54
CA LEU A 70 -20.02 -3.09 -6.48
C LEU A 70 -20.82 -2.56 -7.68
N LYS A 71 -21.95 -1.89 -7.42
CA LYS A 71 -22.84 -1.36 -8.47
C LYS A 71 -22.78 0.17 -8.63
N ASN A 72 -22.27 0.88 -7.63
CA ASN A 72 -22.27 2.34 -7.57
C ASN A 72 -20.96 2.86 -6.99
N PHE A 73 -20.69 4.15 -7.17
CA PHE A 73 -19.57 4.80 -6.48
C PHE A 73 -19.77 4.79 -4.96
N ILE A 74 -18.69 4.51 -4.22
CA ILE A 74 -18.64 4.62 -2.77
C ILE A 74 -18.18 6.02 -2.39
N LEU A 75 -19.00 6.74 -1.62
CA LEU A 75 -18.57 7.97 -0.98
C LEU A 75 -17.69 7.61 0.23
N PRO A 76 -16.49 8.22 0.38
CA PRO A 76 -15.60 7.94 1.50
C PRO A 76 -16.32 8.13 2.84
N GLY A 77 -16.39 7.07 3.65
CA GLY A 77 -17.13 7.03 4.91
C GLY A 77 -16.99 5.68 5.59
N GLY A 78 -17.96 5.28 6.41
CA GLY A 78 -17.97 3.95 7.05
C GLY A 78 -17.09 3.82 8.29
N GLY A 79 -16.83 4.92 9.00
CA GLY A 79 -16.01 4.95 10.23
C GLY A 79 -14.60 5.50 10.02
N LYS A 80 -13.87 5.71 11.12
CA LYS A 80 -12.54 6.35 11.11
C LYS A 80 -11.51 5.54 10.31
N SER A 81 -11.53 4.22 10.47
CA SER A 81 -10.64 3.28 9.77
C SER A 81 -10.84 3.37 8.26
N SER A 82 -12.06 3.12 7.78
CA SER A 82 -12.43 3.18 6.36
C SER A 82 -12.15 4.56 5.74
N ALA A 83 -12.56 5.65 6.39
CA ALA A 83 -12.29 7.00 5.90
C ALA A 83 -10.79 7.27 5.74
N CYS A 84 -9.96 6.85 6.70
CA CYS A 84 -8.51 7.01 6.61
C CYS A 84 -7.89 6.13 5.52
N LEU A 85 -8.41 4.92 5.27
CA LEU A 85 -7.96 4.08 4.16
C LEU A 85 -8.30 4.72 2.79
N HIS A 86 -9.47 5.36 2.65
CA HIS A 86 -9.80 6.12 1.44
C HIS A 86 -8.85 7.32 1.23
N ILE A 87 -8.45 8.01 2.30
CA ILE A 87 -7.43 9.07 2.24
C ILE A 87 -6.09 8.49 1.78
N SER A 88 -5.62 7.41 2.42
CA SER A 88 -4.39 6.72 2.03
C SER A 88 -4.40 6.34 0.54
N ARG A 89 -5.50 5.76 0.04
CA ARG A 89 -5.68 5.44 -1.38
C ARG A 89 -5.51 6.67 -2.28
N SER A 90 -6.10 7.81 -1.92
CA SER A 90 -5.96 9.03 -2.71
C SER A 90 -4.51 9.56 -2.75
N ILE A 91 -3.78 9.40 -1.64
CA ILE A 91 -2.36 9.76 -1.54
C ILE A 91 -1.50 8.80 -2.37
N CYS A 92 -1.75 7.48 -2.31
CA CYS A 92 -1.04 6.50 -3.13
C CYS A 92 -1.22 6.80 -4.62
N ARG A 93 -2.45 7.09 -5.06
CA ARG A 93 -2.70 7.51 -6.46
C ARG A 93 -1.98 8.80 -6.83
N ARG A 94 -1.76 9.71 -5.88
CA ARG A 94 -0.98 10.94 -6.14
C ARG A 94 0.51 10.61 -6.30
N ALA A 95 1.04 9.74 -5.43
CA ALA A 95 2.41 9.26 -5.53
C ALA A 95 2.68 8.54 -6.86
N GLU A 96 1.74 7.73 -7.35
CA GLU A 96 1.81 7.04 -8.65
C GLU A 96 2.05 7.99 -9.86
N ARG A 97 1.62 9.26 -9.75
CA ARG A 97 1.78 10.26 -10.83
C ARG A 97 3.02 11.15 -10.69
N SER A 98 3.76 11.03 -9.58
CA SER A 98 4.95 11.86 -9.31
C SER A 98 6.19 11.20 -9.90
#